data_AF-A0A9D1WXT4-F1
#
_entry.id   AF-A0A9D1WXT4-F1
#
_cell.length_a   1.000
_cell.length_b   1.000
_cell.length_c   1.000
_cell.angle_alpha   90.00
_cell.angle_beta   90.00
_cell.angle_gamma   90.00
#
_symmetry.space_group_name_H-M   'P 1'
#
loop_
_entity.id
_entity.type
_entity.pdbx_description
1 polymer ?
#
loop_
_entity_poly.entity_id
_entity_poly.type
_entity_poly.pdbx_seq_one_letter_code
_entity_poly.pdbx_strand_id
1 'polypeptide(L)' 'VVTDSTKKNLEMRVEAENGATAGKFDLAKRAKEANLDAIHDTVHEMARDEARHGKAFEGLLKRYFG' A
#
# COMPACT_ATOMS: atom_id res chain seq x y z
N VAL A 1 7.31 1.83 13.68
CA VAL A 1 8.61 1.71 14.40
C VAL A 1 9.71 1.70 13.35
N VAL A 2 10.76 2.49 13.54
CA VAL A 2 11.95 2.49 12.68
C VAL A 2 13.07 1.79 13.45
N THR A 3 13.80 0.90 12.79
CA THR A 3 14.95 0.20 13.36
C THR A 3 16.26 0.76 12.80
N ASP A 4 17.38 0.27 13.31
CA ASP A 4 18.74 0.57 12.81
C ASP A 4 19.07 -0.14 11.49
N SER A 5 18.28 -1.14 11.09
CA SER A 5 18.49 -1.91 9.86
C SER A 5 17.67 -1.35 8.70
N THR A 6 18.36 -0.79 7.71
CA THR A 6 17.74 -0.36 6.44
C THR A 6 16.98 -1.49 5.76
N LYS A 7 17.51 -2.72 5.77
CA LYS A 7 16.83 -3.89 5.20
C LYS A 7 15.50 -4.14 5.92
N LYS A 8 15.51 -4.21 7.25
CA LYS A 8 14.29 -4.48 8.02
C LYS A 8 13.25 -3.37 7.85
N ASN A 9 13.70 -2.12 7.80
CA ASN A 9 12.81 -0.99 7.53
C ASN A 9 12.16 -1.10 6.14
N LEU A 10 12.91 -1.48 5.10
CA LEU A 10 12.35 -1.68 3.76
C LEU A 10 11.35 -2.84 3.72
N GLU A 11 11.65 -3.98 4.34
CA GLU A 11 10.71 -5.11 4.46
C GLU A 11 9.39 -4.67 5.13
N MET A 12 9.49 -3.94 6.25
CA MET A 12 8.32 -3.41 6.95
C MET A 12 7.53 -2.40 6.10
N ARG A 13 8.19 -1.60 5.27
CA ARG A 13 7.51 -0.69 4.33
C ARG A 13 6.76 -1.47 3.25
N VAL A 14 7.36 -2.49 2.66
CA VAL A 14 6.68 -3.35 1.66
C VAL A 14 5.42 -3.98 2.26
N GLU A 15 5.52 -4.56 3.46
CA GLU A 15 4.38 -5.15 4.17
C GLU A 15 3.30 -4.10 4.46
N ALA A 16 3.70 -2.92 4.93
CA ALA A 16 2.77 -1.83 5.24
C ALA A 16 2.00 -1.36 4.00
N GLU A 17 2.68 -1.14 2.86
CA GLU A 17 2.01 -0.71 1.62
C GLU A 17 1.08 -1.79 1.06
N ASN A 18 1.45 -3.06 1.17
CA ASN A 18 0.57 -4.18 0.77
C ASN A 18 -0.69 -4.25 1.64
N GLY A 19 -0.53 -4.10 2.96
CA GLY A 19 -1.66 -4.02 3.89
C GLY A 19 -2.56 -2.81 3.62
N ALA A 20 -1.97 -1.63 3.37
CA ALA A 20 -2.71 -0.41 3.04
C ALA A 20 -3.47 -0.54 1.72
N THR A 21 -2.84 -1.13 0.69
CA THR A 21 -3.47 -1.42 -0.61
C THR A 21 -4.71 -2.30 -0.43
N ALA A 22 -4.57 -3.40 0.30
CA ALA A 22 -5.68 -4.33 0.55
C ALA A 22 -6.83 -3.67 1.34
N GLY A 23 -6.49 -2.94 2.42
CA GLY A 23 -7.47 -2.25 3.24
C GLY A 23 -8.23 -1.15 2.48
N LYS A 24 -7.53 -0.36 1.65
CA LYS A 24 -8.18 0.66 0.80
C LYS A 24 -9.04 0.03 -0.28
N PHE A 25 -8.61 -1.07 -0.90
CA PHE A 25 -9.42 -1.75 -1.91
C PHE A 25 -10.73 -2.30 -1.32
N ASP A 26 -10.65 -2.91 -0.13
CA ASP A 26 -11.84 -3.39 0.59
C ASP A 26 -12.76 -2.23 1.00
N LEU A 27 -12.20 -1.12 1.49
CA LEU A 27 -12.97 0.09 1.81
C LEU A 27 -13.66 0.68 0.57
N ALA A 28 -12.95 0.78 -0.56
CA ALA A 28 -13.53 1.28 -1.80
C ALA A 28 -14.70 0.37 -2.24
N LYS A 29 -14.54 -0.95 -2.18
CA LYS A 29 -15.61 -1.91 -2.49
C LYS A 29 -16.85 -1.68 -1.62
N ARG A 30 -16.68 -1.57 -0.30
CA ARG A 30 -17.79 -1.29 0.63
C ARG A 30 -18.46 0.05 0.37
N ALA A 31 -17.67 1.08 0.02
CA ALA A 31 -18.21 2.39 -0.35
C ALA A 31 -19.07 2.29 -1.61
N LYS A 32 -18.66 1.50 -2.61
CA LYS A 32 -19.45 1.26 -3.82
C LYS A 32 -20.76 0.52 -3.52
N GLU A 33 -20.71 -0.51 -2.67
CA GLU A 33 -21.90 -1.25 -2.22
C GLU A 33 -22.90 -0.35 -1.48
N ALA A 34 -22.41 0.68 -0.78
CA ALA A 34 -23.22 1.69 -0.11
C ALA A 34 -23.65 2.87 -1.00
N ASN A 35 -23.38 2.82 -2.32
CA ASN A 35 -23.63 3.91 -3.28
C ASN A 35 -22.91 5.24 -2.93
N LEU A 36 -21.75 5.17 -2.27
CA LEU A 36 -20.91 6.31 -1.92
C LEU A 36 -19.81 6.50 -2.96
N ASP A 37 -20.20 6.85 -4.19
CA ASP A 37 -19.30 6.84 -5.36
C ASP A 37 -18.10 7.78 -5.22
N ALA A 38 -18.29 8.99 -4.68
CA ALA A 38 -17.18 9.92 -4.46
C ALA A 38 -16.10 9.36 -3.50
N ILE A 39 -16.52 8.58 -2.50
CA ILE A 39 -15.61 7.91 -1.56
C ILE A 39 -14.95 6.71 -2.25
N HIS A 40 -15.72 5.91 -2.99
CA HIS A 40 -15.17 4.80 -3.78
C HIS A 40 -14.05 5.28 -4.69
N ASP A 41 -14.31 6.29 -5.53
CA ASP A 41 -13.36 6.75 -6.56
C ASP A 41 -12.07 7.26 -5.92
N THR A 42 -12.21 8.07 -4.86
CA THR A 42 -11.05 8.62 -4.13
C THR A 42 -10.22 7.49 -3.50
N VAL A 43 -10.87 6.58 -2.76
CA VAL A 43 -10.16 5.52 -2.04
C VAL A 43 -9.57 4.48 -3.01
N HIS A 44 -10.22 4.24 -4.15
CA HIS A 44 -9.72 3.33 -5.18
C HIS A 44 -8.44 3.87 -5.83
N GLU A 45 -8.37 5.16 -6.17
CA GLU A 45 -7.12 5.76 -6.65
C GLU A 45 -6.03 5.73 -5.57
N MET A 46 -6.38 6.01 -4.31
CA MET A 46 -5.44 5.86 -3.20
C MET A 46 -4.91 4.42 -3.04
N ALA A 47 -5.70 3.40 -3.36
CA ALA A 47 -5.24 2.00 -3.33
C ALA A 47 -4.20 1.74 -4.45
N ARG A 48 -4.37 2.35 -5.62
CA ARG A 48 -3.38 2.27 -6.70
C ARG A 48 -2.08 2.97 -6.33
N ASP A 49 -2.15 4.08 -5.59
CA ASP A 49 -0.97 4.78 -5.09
C ASP A 49 -0.15 3.89 -4.15
N GLU A 50 -0.79 3.23 -3.19
CA GLU A 50 -0.09 2.32 -2.30
C GLU A 50 0.49 1.11 -3.04
N ALA A 51 -0.19 0.61 -4.07
CA ALA A 51 0.37 -0.44 -4.93
C ALA A 51 1.65 0.03 -5.65
N ARG A 52 1.71 1.31 -6.07
CA ARG A 52 2.92 1.91 -6.65
C ARG A 52 4.01 2.09 -5.61
N HIS A 53 3.68 2.54 -4.40
CA HIS A 53 4.62 2.67 -3.29
C HIS A 53 5.21 1.31 -2.89
N GLY A 54 4.38 0.27 -2.77
CA GLY A 54 4.80 -1.09 -2.47
C GLY A 54 5.81 -1.62 -3.48
N LYS A 55 5.52 -1.45 -4.79
CA LYS A 55 6.46 -1.82 -5.86
C LYS A 55 7.78 -1.04 -5.78
N ALA A 56 7.75 0.24 -5.42
CA ALA A 56 8.96 1.04 -5.26
C ALA A 56 9.82 0.52 -4.10
N PHE A 57 9.23 0.26 -2.93
CA PHE A 57 9.96 -0.30 -1.80
C PHE A 57 10.47 -1.72 -2.06
N GLU A 58 9.68 -2.56 -2.72
CA GLU A 58 10.09 -3.91 -3.11
C GLU A 58 11.28 -3.85 -4.08
N GLY A 59 11.23 -2.94 -5.06
CA GLY A 59 12.33 -2.68 -5.99
C GLY A 59 13.61 -2.24 -5.27
N LEU A 60 13.52 -1.34 -4.29
CA LEU A 60 14.66 -0.92 -3.46
C LEU A 60 15.20 -2.08 -2.62
N LEU A 61 14.33 -2.84 -1.97
CA LEU A 61 14.71 -3.99 -1.15
C LEU A 61 15.49 -5.01 -1.99
N LYS A 62 14.97 -5.38 -3.16
CA LYS A 62 15.62 -6.30 -4.08
C LYS A 62 16.96 -5.76 -4.59
N ARG A 63 17.02 -4.48 -4.95
CA ARG A 63 18.24 -3.85 -5.50
C ARG A 63 19.41 -3.90 -4.53
N TYR A 64 19.17 -3.69 -3.23
CA TYR A 64 20.23 -3.53 -2.24
C TYR A 64 20.46 -4.78 -1.38
N PHE A 65 19.49 -5.69 -1.28
CA PHE A 65 19.53 -6.81 -0.33
C PHE A 65 19.02 -8.16 -0.87
N GLY A 66 18.70 -8.25 -2.17
CA GLY A 66 18.20 -9.45 -2.85
C GLY A 66 19.13 -9.98 -3.91
#